data_AF-A0AAE4BMP1-F1
#
_entry.id   AF-A0AAE4BMP1-F1
#
_cell.length_a   1.000
_cell.length_b   1.000
_cell.length_c   1.000
_cell.angle_alpha   90.00
_cell.angle_beta   90.00
_cell.angle_gamma   90.00
#
_symmetry.space_group_name_H-M   'P 1'
#
loop_
_entity.id
_entity.type
_entity.pdbx_description
1 polymer ?
#
loop_
_entity_poly.entity_id
_entity_poly.type
_entity_poly.pdbx_seq_one_letter_code
_entity_poly.pdbx_strand_id
1 'polypeptide(L)' 'MTETLHVRWKPGTLDTLFVTSPHGTLEWNVLIFERVYGRAHLSALYLTGRTQVQRAAHPALRATAA' A
#
# COMPACT_ATOMS: atom_id res chain seq x y z
N MET A 1 4.27 1.17 -16.81
CA MET A 1 3.03 0.46 -16.43
C MET A 1 2.74 0.79 -14.97
N THR A 2 1.51 1.12 -14.63
CA THR A 2 1.11 1.48 -13.26
C THR A 2 0.36 0.32 -12.62
N GLU A 3 0.60 0.08 -11.33
CA GLU A 3 -0.13 -0.92 -10.54
C GLU A 3 -0.84 -0.26 -9.36
N THR A 4 -1.97 -0.86 -8.97
CA THR A 4 -2.76 -0.43 -7.81
C THR A 4 -2.34 -1.24 -6.60
N LEU A 5 -2.03 -0.55 -5.50
CA LEU A 5 -1.77 -1.14 -4.21
C LEU A 5 -2.97 -0.96 -3.30
N HIS A 6 -3.40 -2.05 -2.67
CA HIS A 6 -4.44 -2.04 -1.66
C HIS A 6 -3.80 -1.97 -0.28
N VAL A 7 -4.17 -0.97 0.52
CA VAL A 7 -3.54 -0.70 1.80
C VAL A 7 -4.57 -0.78 2.92
N ARG A 8 -4.23 -1.43 4.02
CA ARG A 8 -5.04 -1.51 5.23
C ARG A 8 -4.17 -1.63 6.48
N TRP A 9 -4.73 -1.35 7.64
CA TRP A 9 -4.05 -1.58 8.91
C TRP A 9 -3.77 -3.06 9.14
N LYS A 10 -2.60 -3.38 9.70
CA LYS A 10 -2.35 -4.69 10.29
C LYS A 10 -3.07 -4.76 11.65
N PRO A 11 -3.98 -5.73 11.87
CA PRO A 11 -4.71 -5.84 13.13
C PRO A 11 -3.77 -5.96 14.32
N GLY A 12 -4.12 -5.30 15.43
CA GLY A 12 -3.33 -5.32 16.66
C GLY A 12 -2.06 -4.47 16.62
N THR A 13 -1.86 -3.66 15.57
CA THR A 13 -0.74 -2.70 15.47
C THR A 13 -1.26 -1.29 15.23
N LEU A 14 -0.50 -0.29 15.66
CA LEU A 14 -0.85 1.13 15.50
C LEU A 14 -0.06 1.82 14.39
N ASP A 15 1.00 1.17 13.90
CA ASP A 15 1.99 1.76 13.00
C ASP A 15 2.26 0.90 11.77
N THR A 16 1.67 -0.29 11.66
CA THR A 16 1.95 -1.24 10.58
C THR A 16 0.78 -1.39 9.62
N LEU A 17 1.08 -1.39 8.33
CA LEU A 17 0.14 -1.50 7.22
C LEU A 17 0.41 -2.77 6.43
N PHE A 18 -0.65 -3.46 6.00
CA PHE A 18 -0.57 -4.42 4.91
C PHE A 18 -0.75 -3.70 3.58
N VAL A 19 0.24 -3.81 2.70
CA VAL A 19 0.23 -3.29 1.34
C VAL A 19 0.19 -4.48 0.38
N THR A 20 -0.95 -4.69 -0.26
CA THR A 20 -1.17 -5.78 -1.21
C THR A 20 -1.03 -5.27 -2.64
N SER A 21 -0.12 -5.89 -3.39
CA SER A 21 0.08 -5.72 -4.82
C SER A 21 -0.36 -6.99 -5.56
N PRO A 22 -0.47 -6.97 -6.90
CA PRO A 22 -0.68 -8.19 -7.69
C PRO A 22 0.39 -9.28 -7.47
N HIS A 23 1.57 -8.89 -6.98
CA HIS A 23 2.70 -9.81 -6.77
C HIS A 23 2.80 -10.35 -5.34
N GLY A 24 1.94 -9.90 -4.43
CA GLY A 24 1.96 -10.32 -3.03
C GLY A 24 1.70 -9.18 -2.06
N THR A 25 1.67 -9.52 -0.77
CA THR A 25 1.45 -8.58 0.33
C THR A 25 2.72 -8.38 1.12
N LEU A 26 2.99 -7.14 1.50
CA LEU A 26 4.14 -6.74 2.30
C LEU A 26 3.70 -5.83 3.46
N GLU A 27 4.49 -5.81 4.52
CA GLU A 27 4.23 -4.96 5.69
C GLU A 27 5.05 -3.66 5.59
N TRP A 28 4.38 -2.52 5.78
CA TRP A 28 5.00 -1.20 5.79
C TRP A 28 4.73 -0.47 7.09
N ASN A 29 5.72 0.30 7.56
CA ASN A 29 5.50 1.27 8.61
C ASN A 29 4.73 2.48 8.05
N VAL A 30 3.77 2.98 8.83
CA VAL A 30 2.87 4.07 8.47
C VAL A 30 3.61 5.38 8.13
N LEU A 31 4.73 5.66 8.80
CA LEU A 31 5.52 6.87 8.55
C LEU A 31 6.23 6.80 7.19
N ILE A 32 6.65 5.60 6.77
CA ILE A 32 7.20 5.38 5.43
C ILE A 32 6.10 5.58 4.38
N PHE A 33 4.91 5.04 4.63
CA PHE A 33 3.76 5.22 3.74
C PHE A 33 3.38 6.70 3.56
N GLU A 34 3.29 7.46 4.66
CA GLU A 34 3.02 8.90 4.62
C GLU A 34 4.09 9.65 3.83
N ARG A 35 5.36 9.34 4.05
CA ARG A 35 6.46 9.99 3.33
C ARG A 35 6.42 9.75 1.82
N VAL A 36 5.98 8.57 1.38
CA VAL A 36 5.97 8.18 -0.04
C VAL A 36 4.71 8.68 -0.76
N TYR A 37 3.53 8.51 -0.16
CA TYR A 37 2.25 8.80 -0.82
C TYR A 37 1.57 10.07 -0.29
N GLY A 38 2.04 10.62 0.82
CA GLY A 38 1.52 11.85 1.40
C GLY A 38 0.32 11.65 2.32
N ARG A 39 0.00 12.73 3.04
CA ARG A 39 -0.97 12.75 4.13
C ARG A 39 -2.41 12.47 3.68
N ALA A 40 -2.78 12.81 2.45
CA ALA A 40 -4.14 12.61 1.94
C ALA A 40 -4.55 11.13 1.94
N HIS A 41 -3.65 10.23 1.51
CA HIS A 41 -3.91 8.79 1.52
C HIS A 41 -3.92 8.23 2.95
N LEU A 42 -3.10 8.77 3.84
CA LEU A 42 -3.11 8.40 5.26
C LEU A 42 -4.42 8.82 5.94
N SER A 43 -4.95 10.01 5.65
CA SER A 43 -6.26 10.44 6.18
C SER A 43 -7.39 9.52 5.74
N ALA A 44 -7.41 9.09 4.47
CA ALA A 44 -8.39 8.12 3.99
C ALA A 44 -8.30 6.77 4.72
N LEU A 45 -7.07 6.31 5.01
CA LEU A 45 -6.80 5.09 5.75
C LEU A 45 -7.28 5.18 7.21
N TYR A 46 -7.12 6.33 7.88
CA TYR A 46 -7.66 6.54 9.24
C TYR A 46 -9.19 6.58 9.27
N LEU A 47 -9.82 7.19 8.26
CA LEU A 47 -11.28 7.32 8.21
C LEU A 47 -12.00 6.03 7.84
N THR A 48 -11.40 5.21 6.98
CA THR A 48 -12.09 4.05 6.38
C THR A 48 -11.42 2.71 6.67
N GLY A 49 -10.26 2.73 7.34
CA GLY A 49 -9.45 1.54 7.62
C GLY A 49 -8.68 0.98 6.42
N ARG A 50 -8.87 1.55 5.23
CA ARG A 50 -8.29 1.08 3.97
C ARG A 50 -8.07 2.23 2.98
N THR A 51 -7.17 2.06 2.03
CA THR A 51 -6.99 3.01 0.91
C THR A 51 -6.40 2.29 -0.30
N GLN A 52 -6.38 2.97 -1.43
CA GLN A 52 -5.73 2.51 -2.64
C GLN A 52 -4.78 3.59 -3.15
N VAL A 53 -3.61 3.17 -3.62
CA VAL A 53 -2.61 4.07 -4.24
C VAL A 53 -2.12 3.47 -5.54
N GLN A 54 -1.82 4.33 -6.51
CA GLN A 54 -1.17 3.90 -7.75
C GLN A 54 0.33 4.13 -7.65
N ARG A 55 1.11 3.18 -8.13
CA ARG A 55 2.57 3.35 -8.30
C ARG A 55 3.03 2.87 -9.66
N ALA A 56 4.21 3.33 -10.07
CA ALA A 56 4.90 2.72 -11.19
C ALA A 56 5.27 1.27 -10.83
N ALA A 57 4.87 0.33 -11.67
CA ALA A 57 5.22 -1.08 -11.51
C ALA A 57 6.73 -1.24 -11.64
N HIS A 58 7.31 -2.06 -10.76
CA HIS A 58 8.75 -2.33 -10.82
C HIS A 58 9.08 -3.07 -12.12
N PRO A 59 10.05 -2.61 -12.93
CA PRO A 59 10.28 -3.15 -14.27
C PRO A 59 10.69 -4.63 -14.30
N ALA A 60 11.24 -5.15 -13.19
CA ALA A 60 11.57 -6.57 -13.01
C ALA A 60 10.39 -7.44 -12.53
N LEU A 61 9.33 -6.83 -11.97
CA LEU A 61 8.11 -7.51 -11.55
C LEU A 61 7.08 -7.36 -12.68
N ARG A 62 7.39 -7.92 -13.85
CA ARG A 62 6.39 -8.05 -14.91
C ARG A 62 5.46 -9.19 -14.52
N ALA A 63 4.16 -8.95 -14.59
CA ALA A 63 3.12 -9.90 -14.20
C ALA A 63 3.39 -11.30 -14.77
N THR A 64 3.68 -12.25 -13.89
CA THR A 64 3.34 -13.66 -14.10
C THR A 64 1.83 -13.78 -13.96
N ALA A 65 1.10 -13.24 -14.94
CA ALA A 65 -0.31 -13.53 -15.10
C ALA A 65 -0.39 -14.88 -15.82
N ALA A 66 -0.60 -15.94 -15.05
CA ALA A 66 -1.04 -17.25 -15.54
C ALA A 66 -2.55 -17.38 -15.31
#